data_AF-A0A9X0F8R2-F1
#
_entry.id   AF-A0A9X0F8R2-F1
#
_cell.length_a   1.000
_cell.length_b   1.000
_cell.length_c   1.000
_cell.angle_alpha   90.00
_cell.angle_beta   90.00
_cell.angle_gamma   90.00
#
_symmetry.space_group_name_H-M   'P 1'
#
loop_
_entity.id
_entity.type
_entity.pdbx_description
1 polymer ?
#
loop_
_entity_poly.entity_id
_entity_poly.type
_entity_poly.pdbx_seq_one_letter_code
_entity_poly.pdbx_strand_id
1 'polypeptide(L)'
;MKGMSQALHFGKSVADNGWGMFTSFLAYKLNEHGKQLVKIDKWFPSTKTCSSCGNVKNMSLSERVYSCICGVNLDRDYNAAINIKNEAIRLLALA
;
A
#
# COMPACT_ATOMS: atom_id res chain seq x y z
N MET A 1 12.37 3.47 -0.21
CA MET A 1 12.79 2.24 0.50
C MET A 1 14.14 2.36 1.22
N LYS A 2 15.13 3.12 0.71
CA LYS A 2 16.48 3.26 1.33
C LYS A 2 16.49 3.64 2.83
N GLY A 3 15.60 4.53 3.27
CA GLY A 3 15.50 4.88 4.70
C GLY A 3 14.99 3.72 5.58
N MET A 4 14.06 2.91 5.08
CA MET A 4 13.51 1.75 5.79
C MET A 4 14.54 0.62 5.90
N SER A 5 15.35 0.43 4.85
CA SER A 5 16.46 -0.54 4.86
C SER A 5 17.55 -0.19 5.88
N GLN A 6 17.74 1.10 6.20
CA GLN A 6 18.80 1.56 7.09
C GLN A 6 18.35 1.67 8.55
N ALA A 7 17.06 1.92 8.81
CA ALA A 7 16.58 2.28 10.16
C ALA A 7 15.94 1.14 10.96
N LEU A 8 15.50 0.04 10.34
CA LEU A 8 14.59 -0.93 10.98
C LEU A 8 15.05 -2.40 10.89
N HIS A 9 16.34 -2.66 10.70
CA HIS A 9 16.90 -4.02 10.46
C HIS A 9 16.27 -4.77 9.26
N PHE A 10 15.46 -4.11 8.44
CA PHE A 10 14.87 -4.67 7.21
C PHE A 10 15.77 -4.49 5.98
N GLY A 11 17.05 -4.14 6.17
CA GLY A 11 17.96 -3.80 5.08
C GLY A 11 18.07 -4.87 4.00
N LYS A 12 18.29 -6.12 4.44
CA LYS A 12 18.39 -7.28 3.56
C LYS A 12 17.05 -7.56 2.87
N SER A 13 15.96 -7.68 3.62
CA SER A 13 14.62 -7.95 3.07
C SER A 13 14.19 -6.88 2.05
N VAL A 14 14.43 -5.60 2.32
CA VAL A 14 14.10 -4.51 1.40
C VAL A 14 14.93 -4.56 0.11
N ALA A 15 16.20 -4.94 0.20
CA ALA A 15 17.07 -5.09 -0.97
C ALA A 15 16.67 -6.30 -1.83
N ASP A 16 16.39 -7.44 -1.19
CA ASP A 16 16.03 -8.71 -1.84
C ASP A 16 14.71 -8.61 -2.64
N ASN A 17 13.83 -7.67 -2.28
CA ASN A 17 12.53 -7.49 -2.93
C ASN A 17 12.59 -6.70 -4.26
N GLY A 18 13.75 -6.15 -4.67
CA GLY A 18 13.91 -5.55 -6.01
C GLY A 18 12.97 -4.39 -6.35
N TRP A 19 12.39 -3.72 -5.34
CA TRP A 19 11.27 -2.78 -5.50
C TRP A 19 11.55 -1.62 -6.49
N GLY A 20 12.78 -1.12 -6.51
CA GLY A 20 13.19 -0.08 -7.47
C GLY A 20 13.06 -0.55 -8.92
N MET A 21 13.58 -1.74 -9.22
CA MET A 21 13.49 -2.33 -10.56
C MET A 21 12.04 -2.65 -10.93
N PHE A 22 11.28 -3.25 -10.01
CA PHE A 22 9.85 -3.53 -10.21
C PHE A 22 9.07 -2.25 -10.59
N THR A 23 9.24 -1.16 -9.83
CA THR A 23 8.51 0.09 -10.11
C THR A 23 8.96 0.77 -11.39
N SER A 24 10.24 0.70 -11.75
CA SER A 24 10.73 1.16 -13.06
C SER A 24 10.09 0.36 -14.20
N PHE A 25 10.00 -0.97 -14.05
CA PHE A 25 9.42 -1.84 -15.06
C PHE A 25 7.93 -1.60 -15.24
N LEU A 26 7.21 -1.48 -14.13
CA LEU A 26 5.79 -1.17 -14.14
C LEU A 26 5.52 0.19 -14.81
N ALA A 27 6.33 1.21 -14.54
CA ALA A 27 6.17 2.54 -15.12
C ALA A 27 6.28 2.52 -16.64
N TYR A 28 7.35 1.94 -17.20
CA TYR A 28 7.53 1.96 -18.65
C TYR A 28 6.51 1.05 -19.35
N LYS A 29 6.15 -0.11 -18.76
CA LYS A 29 5.12 -1.00 -19.33
C LYS A 29 3.74 -0.35 -19.35
N LEU A 30 3.34 0.36 -18.29
CA LEU A 30 2.07 1.09 -18.31
C LEU A 30 2.08 2.19 -19.37
N ASN A 31 3.20 2.92 -19.52
CA ASN A 31 3.36 3.94 -20.55
C ASN A 31 3.24 3.36 -21.98
N GLU A 32 3.85 2.21 -22.26
CA GLU A 32 3.71 1.50 -23.55
C GLU A 32 2.25 1.18 -23.90
N HIS A 33 1.41 0.96 -22.89
CA HIS A 33 -0.02 0.67 -23.04
C HIS A 33 -0.93 1.90 -22.89
N GLY A 34 -0.37 3.12 -22.83
CA GLY A 34 -1.16 4.35 -22.62
C GLY A 34 -1.86 4.43 -21.26
N LYS A 35 -1.33 3.74 -20.24
CA LYS A 35 -1.85 3.72 -18.87
C LYS A 35 -0.96 4.56 -17.94
N GLN A 36 -1.54 5.01 -16.83
CA GLN A 36 -0.84 5.80 -15.83
C GLN A 36 -0.44 4.96 -14.61
N LEU A 37 0.76 5.22 -14.08
CA LEU A 37 1.18 4.76 -12.76
C LEU A 37 0.92 5.85 -11.71
N VAL A 38 0.03 5.58 -10.76
CA VAL A 38 -0.25 6.47 -9.63
C VAL A 38 0.47 5.97 -8.39
N LYS A 39 1.25 6.84 -7.75
CA LYS A 39 1.93 6.54 -6.48
C LYS A 39 1.21 7.30 -5.36
N ILE A 40 0.77 6.57 -4.34
CA ILE A 40 0.19 7.16 -3.13
C ILE A 40 1.29 7.52 -2.12
N ASP A 41 0.94 8.31 -1.11
CA ASP A 41 1.88 8.68 -0.04
C ASP A 41 2.35 7.45 0.76
N LYS A 42 3.64 7.41 1.09
CA LYS A 42 4.27 6.28 1.81
C LYS A 42 3.77 6.10 3.25
N TRP A 43 3.20 7.15 3.85
CA TRP A 43 2.65 7.18 5.20
C TRP A 43 1.14 6.99 5.21
N PHE A 44 0.50 6.84 4.04
CA PHE A 44 -0.92 6.53 3.98
C PHE A 44 -1.21 5.21 4.75
N PRO A 45 -2.10 5.23 5.75
CA PRO A 45 -2.29 4.13 6.69
C PRO A 45 -3.10 2.95 6.12
N SER A 46 -2.76 2.47 4.92
CA SER A 46 -3.53 1.47 4.16
C SER A 46 -3.86 0.19 4.94
N THR A 47 -2.93 -0.34 5.75
CA THR A 47 -3.16 -1.54 6.57
C THR A 47 -3.95 -1.28 7.85
N LYS A 48 -4.08 -0.01 8.25
CA LYS A 48 -4.70 0.42 9.51
C LYS A 48 -6.11 1.00 9.30
N THR A 49 -6.40 1.50 8.11
CA THR A 49 -7.71 2.04 7.71
C THR A 49 -8.68 0.92 7.33
N CYS A 50 -9.94 1.03 7.74
CA CYS A 50 -10.99 0.13 7.30
C CYS A 50 -11.44 0.50 5.88
N SER A 51 -11.41 -0.45 4.95
CA SER A 51 -11.84 -0.23 3.57
C SER A 51 -13.32 0.05 3.38
N SER A 52 -14.16 -0.27 4.37
CA SER A 52 -15.61 -0.02 4.33
C SER A 52 -15.99 1.31 5.00
N CYS A 53 -15.56 1.56 6.23
CA CYS A 53 -16.02 2.72 7.01
C CYS A 53 -14.96 3.80 7.23
N GLY A 54 -13.72 3.59 6.79
CA GLY A 54 -12.63 4.56 6.94
C GLY A 54 -12.02 4.66 8.34
N ASN A 55 -12.54 3.94 9.35
CA ASN A 55 -11.99 3.97 10.70
C ASN A 55 -10.52 3.52 10.71
N VAL A 56 -9.65 4.24 11.40
CA VAL A 56 -8.23 3.92 11.53
C VAL A 56 -7.98 3.31 12.90
N LYS A 57 -7.33 2.16 12.94
CA LYS A 57 -6.92 1.50 14.19
C LYS A 57 -5.44 1.16 14.18
N ASN A 58 -4.88 0.97 15.37
CA ASN A 58 -3.56 0.35 15.46
C ASN A 58 -3.63 -1.12 15.06
N MET A 59 -2.58 -1.56 14.37
CA MET A 59 -2.42 -2.93 13.89
C MET A 59 -0.93 -3.25 13.86
N SER A 60 -0.58 -4.37 14.46
CA SER A 60 0.77 -4.94 14.50
C SER A 60 1.06 -5.73 13.21
N LEU A 61 2.35 -6.01 12.97
CA LEU A 61 2.77 -6.76 11.78
C LEU A 61 2.35 -8.24 11.81
N SER A 62 2.19 -8.81 13.01
CA SER A 62 1.74 -10.20 13.21
C SER A 62 0.24 -10.38 13.02
N GLU A 63 -0.56 -9.31 13.17
CA GLU A 63 -1.98 -9.35 12.85
C GLU A 63 -2.17 -9.47 11.33
N ARG A 64 -2.77 -10.59 10.90
CA ARG A 64 -3.03 -10.91 9.49
C ARG A 64 -4.48 -10.73 9.07
N VAL A 65 -5.40 -10.58 10.02
CA VAL A 65 -6.82 -10.35 9.78
C VAL A 65 -7.19 -8.94 10.25
N TYR A 66 -7.82 -8.17 9.37
CA TYR A 66 -8.38 -6.87 9.68
C TYR A 66 -9.85 -7.01 10.11
N SER A 67 -10.11 -6.89 11.41
CA SER A 67 -11.46 -6.85 11.98
C SER A 67 -11.85 -5.44 12.41
N CYS A 68 -13.03 -4.97 12.01
CA CYS A 68 -13.53 -3.63 12.32
C CYS A 68 -14.88 -3.67 13.04
N ILE A 69 -15.16 -2.62 13.83
CA ILE A 69 -16.44 -2.45 14.53
C ILE A 69 -17.64 -2.30 13.56
N CYS A 70 -17.39 -1.94 12.30
CA CYS A 70 -18.44 -1.88 11.27
C CYS A 70 -18.80 -3.25 10.69
N GLY A 71 -18.16 -4.33 11.15
CA GLY A 71 -18.43 -5.70 10.70
C GLY A 71 -17.48 -6.23 9.63
N VAL A 72 -16.56 -5.42 9.09
CA VAL A 72 -15.51 -5.89 8.17
C VAL A 72 -14.60 -6.89 8.89
N ASN A 73 -14.39 -8.05 8.26
CA ASN A 73 -13.44 -9.06 8.69
C ASN A 73 -12.75 -9.67 7.45
N LEU A 74 -11.57 -9.16 7.09
CA LEU A 74 -10.86 -9.50 5.86
C LEU A 74 -9.40 -9.83 6.14
N ASP A 75 -8.72 -10.47 5.20
CA ASP A 75 -7.24 -10.47 5.21
C ASP A 75 -6.72 -9.02 5.18
N ARG A 76 -5.67 -8.74 5.96
CA ARG A 76 -5.10 -7.41 6.12
C ARG A 76 -4.60 -6.85 4.80
N ASP A 77 -3.91 -7.66 4.00
CA ASP A 77 -3.30 -7.21 2.77
C ASP A 77 -4.39 -6.99 1.70
N TYR A 78 -5.47 -7.78 1.71
CA TYR A 78 -6.66 -7.50 0.89
C TYR A 78 -7.35 -6.18 1.27
N ASN A 79 -7.57 -5.93 2.57
CA ASN A 79 -8.11 -4.64 3.03
C ASN A 79 -7.19 -3.47 2.64
N ALA A 80 -5.87 -3.63 2.78
CA ALA A 80 -4.89 -2.62 2.39
C ALA A 80 -4.90 -2.35 0.87
N ALA A 81 -5.03 -3.39 0.04
CA ALA A 81 -5.13 -3.24 -1.41
C ALA A 81 -6.35 -2.41 -1.83
N ILE A 82 -7.50 -2.62 -1.20
CA ILE A 82 -8.70 -1.80 -1.44
C ILE A 82 -8.42 -0.34 -1.07
N ASN A 83 -7.81 -0.09 0.10
CA ASN A 83 -7.48 1.25 0.52
C ASN A 83 -6.49 1.96 -0.42
N ILE A 84 -5.46 1.25 -0.89
CA ILE A 84 -4.48 1.78 -1.86
C ILE A 84 -5.18 2.17 -3.17
N LYS A 85 -6.06 1.30 -3.67
CA LYS A 85 -6.86 1.58 -4.87
C LYS A 85 -7.74 2.83 -4.68
N ASN A 86 -8.47 2.89 -3.57
CA ASN A 86 -9.37 4.01 -3.30
C ASN A 86 -8.61 5.33 -3.16
N GLU A 87 -7.44 5.31 -2.51
CA GLU A 87 -6.59 6.50 -2.39
C GLU A 87 -6.04 6.95 -3.74
N ALA A 88 -5.60 6.01 -4.59
CA ALA A 88 -5.16 6.34 -5.95
C ALA A 88 -6.29 6.97 -6.79
N ILE A 89 -7.52 6.44 -6.70
CA ILE A 89 -8.70 7.01 -7.37
C ILE A 89 -8.99 8.41 -6.84
N ARG A 90 -8.92 8.63 -5.51
CA ARG A 90 -9.11 9.94 -4.89
C ARG A 90 -8.09 10.96 -5.42
N LEU A 91 -6.82 10.59 -5.52
CA LEU A 91 -5.77 11.46 -6.06
C LEU A 91 -6.00 11.79 -7.53
N LEU A 92 -6.46 10.83 -8.34
CA LEU A 92 -6.79 11.07 -9.75
C LEU A 92 -8.01 11.99 -9.91
N ALA A 93 -9.01 11.90 -9.03
CA ALA A 93 -10.18 12.77 -9.08
C ALA A 93 -9.88 14.23 -8.69
N LEU A 94 -8.73 14.49 -8.07
CA LEU A 94 -8.27 15.82 -7.65
C LEU A 94 -7.23 16.43 -8.61
N ALA A 95 -6.81 15.68 -9.64
CA ALA A 95 -5.84 16.09 -10.64
C ALA A 95 -6.53 16.64 -11.89
#